data_AF-A0A454VXR5-F1
#
_entry.id   AF-A0A454VXR5-F1
#
_cell.length_a   1.000
_cell.length_b   1.000
_cell.length_c   1.000
_cell.angle_alpha   90.00
_cell.angle_beta   90.00
_cell.angle_gamma   90.00
#
_symmetry.space_group_name_H-M   'P 1'
#
loop_
_entity.id
_entity.type
_entity.pdbx_description
1 polymer ?
#
loop_
_entity_poly.entity_id
_entity_poly.type
_entity_poly.pdbx_seq_one_letter_code
_entity_poly.pdbx_strand_id
1 'polypeptide(L)'
;VERVPQTTPPVLVHDSPQGRAFGAQEPYVTRGADAVSVHLPVTVRGDRMGVLTAALPPGSDLVPLLPELRQVCEALGHEILVAERDTDLYDLARRATRLTLAAEMQWQLLPGRSCVRPEFALGAHLEPAYAIFGDNYDWSASADHLTLTVTNGMGEGIEAALLTNLALNALRNARRAGLGLADQAALADQAVYAQYRGEAFVSVLLLRFDLATGEVEAVDAGSPRLWRLRDRSVEPVSFEAQLP
;
A
#
# COMPACT_ATOMS: atom_id res chain seq x y z
N VAL A 1 -17.23 -15.64 -9.17
CA VAL A 1 -17.16 -15.06 -7.80
C VAL A 1 -18.59 -14.93 -7.34
N GLU A 2 -18.93 -15.50 -6.19
CA GLU A 2 -20.27 -15.39 -5.62
C GLU A 2 -20.59 -13.90 -5.36
N ARG A 3 -21.85 -13.50 -5.48
CA ARG A 3 -22.22 -12.09 -5.32
C ARG A 3 -22.02 -11.72 -3.86
N VAL A 4 -21.08 -10.80 -3.59
CA VAL A 4 -20.80 -10.33 -2.24
C VAL A 4 -22.09 -9.73 -1.64
N PRO A 5 -22.54 -10.19 -0.47
CA PRO A 5 -23.75 -9.67 0.16
C PRO A 5 -23.67 -8.16 0.33
N GLN A 6 -24.82 -7.49 0.25
CA GLN A 6 -24.95 -6.05 0.54
C GLN A 6 -24.09 -5.13 -0.35
N THR A 7 -23.68 -5.59 -1.53
CA THR A 7 -22.94 -4.76 -2.50
C THR A 7 -23.84 -4.16 -3.58
N THR A 8 -23.53 -2.91 -3.94
CA THR A 8 -24.05 -2.24 -5.13
C THR A 8 -23.21 -2.62 -6.36
N PRO A 9 -23.69 -2.36 -7.59
CA PRO A 9 -22.85 -2.48 -8.78
C PRO A 9 -21.54 -1.69 -8.63
N PRO A 10 -20.41 -2.21 -9.15
CA PRO A 10 -19.15 -1.48 -9.15
C PRO A 10 -19.29 -0.13 -9.83
N VAL A 11 -18.60 0.88 -9.29
CA VAL A 11 -18.52 2.22 -9.87
C VAL A 11 -17.16 2.38 -10.53
N LEU A 12 -17.13 2.94 -11.74
CA LEU A 12 -15.88 3.20 -12.45
C LEU A 12 -15.06 4.27 -11.72
N VAL A 13 -13.75 4.06 -11.59
CA VAL A 13 -12.84 5.08 -11.03
C VAL A 13 -12.66 6.26 -12.00
N HIS A 14 -12.66 5.98 -13.29
CA HIS A 14 -12.61 7.02 -14.32
C HIS A 14 -14.02 7.55 -14.62
N ASP A 15 -14.10 8.85 -14.87
CA ASP A 15 -15.31 9.54 -15.34
C ASP A 15 -16.56 9.39 -14.44
N SER A 16 -16.37 9.09 -13.15
CA SER A 16 -17.45 9.10 -12.16
C SER A 16 -17.23 10.16 -11.07
N PRO A 17 -18.31 10.71 -10.48
CA PRO A 17 -18.21 11.59 -9.32
C PRO A 17 -17.46 10.98 -8.13
N GLN A 18 -17.70 9.69 -7.89
CA GLN A 18 -17.04 8.93 -6.82
C GLN A 18 -15.55 8.76 -7.14
N GLY A 19 -15.22 8.38 -8.36
CA GLY A 19 -13.85 8.24 -8.84
C GLY A 19 -13.06 9.54 -8.76
N ARG A 20 -13.70 10.69 -9.04
CA ARG A 20 -13.10 12.02 -8.83
C ARG A 20 -12.78 12.26 -7.35
N ALA A 21 -13.73 12.03 -6.45
CA ALA A 21 -13.50 12.20 -5.01
C ALA A 21 -12.40 11.24 -4.50
N PHE A 22 -12.42 9.99 -4.96
CA PHE A 22 -11.41 8.98 -4.64
C PHE A 22 -10.01 9.35 -5.15
N GLY A 23 -9.90 9.84 -6.39
CA GLY A 23 -8.62 10.19 -7.01
C GLY A 23 -8.02 11.46 -6.42
N ALA A 24 -8.81 12.52 -6.30
CA ALA A 24 -8.39 13.83 -5.82
C ALA A 24 -8.26 13.90 -4.28
N GLN A 25 -8.87 12.96 -3.56
CA GLN A 25 -8.97 13.01 -2.09
C GLN A 25 -9.64 14.30 -1.58
N GLU A 26 -10.62 14.79 -2.34
CA GLU A 26 -11.41 15.99 -2.02
C GLU A 26 -12.91 15.71 -2.17
N PRO A 27 -13.79 16.32 -1.36
CA PRO A 27 -15.23 16.21 -1.55
C PRO A 27 -15.65 16.73 -2.91
N TYR A 28 -16.54 15.98 -3.55
CA TYR A 28 -17.11 16.34 -4.84
C TYR A 28 -18.62 16.38 -4.76
N VAL A 29 -19.23 17.48 -5.21
CA VAL A 29 -20.68 17.70 -5.12
C VAL A 29 -21.28 17.59 -6.51
N THR A 30 -22.32 16.76 -6.64
CA THR A 30 -23.17 16.72 -7.83
C THR A 30 -24.57 17.21 -7.47
N ARG A 31 -25.15 18.03 -8.34
CA ARG A 31 -26.50 18.59 -8.14
C ARG A 31 -27.44 17.99 -9.17
N GLY A 32 -28.40 17.20 -8.70
CA GLY A 32 -29.52 16.70 -9.49
C GLY A 32 -30.77 17.55 -9.32
N ALA A 33 -31.84 17.20 -10.02
CA ALA A 33 -33.13 17.89 -9.92
C ALA A 33 -33.76 17.72 -8.52
N ASP A 34 -33.68 16.52 -7.97
CA ASP A 34 -34.40 16.15 -6.74
C ASP A 34 -33.49 16.01 -5.51
N ALA A 35 -32.16 16.08 -5.69
CA ALA A 35 -31.20 15.91 -4.61
C ALA A 35 -29.84 16.54 -4.93
N VAL A 36 -29.10 16.86 -3.88
CA VAL A 36 -27.68 17.20 -3.94
C VAL A 36 -26.89 16.03 -3.36
N SER A 37 -25.99 15.45 -4.14
CA SER A 37 -25.13 14.36 -3.69
C SER A 37 -23.73 14.88 -3.36
N VAL A 38 -23.23 14.53 -2.19
CA VAL A 38 -21.86 14.83 -1.75
C VAL A 38 -21.08 13.52 -1.70
N HIS A 39 -20.01 13.44 -2.47
CA HIS A 39 -19.09 12.31 -2.52
C HIS A 39 -17.84 12.68 -1.72
N LEU A 40 -17.61 12.02 -0.60
CA LEU A 40 -16.49 12.29 0.30
C LEU A 40 -15.51 11.12 0.30
N PRO A 41 -14.19 11.36 0.19
CA PRO A 41 -13.21 10.31 0.32
C PRO A 41 -13.22 9.73 1.74
N VAL A 42 -13.19 8.40 1.84
CA VAL A 42 -12.94 7.68 3.08
C VAL A 42 -11.47 7.26 3.05
N THR A 43 -10.66 7.87 3.91
CA THR A 43 -9.21 7.72 3.93
C THR A 43 -8.71 7.59 5.36
N VAL A 44 -7.70 6.74 5.57
CA VAL A 44 -7.05 6.60 6.89
C VAL A 44 -5.55 6.67 6.70
N ARG A 45 -4.91 7.66 7.33
CA ARG A 45 -3.45 7.89 7.27
C ARG A 45 -2.87 7.95 5.84
N GLY A 46 -3.70 8.34 4.87
CA GLY A 46 -3.35 8.42 3.46
C GLY A 46 -3.78 7.21 2.63
N ASP A 47 -4.19 6.09 3.24
CA ASP A 47 -4.73 4.93 2.52
C ASP A 47 -6.18 5.18 2.09
N ARG A 48 -6.46 4.93 0.82
CA ARG A 48 -7.72 5.30 0.16
C ARG A 48 -8.69 4.13 0.26
N MET A 49 -9.51 4.13 1.30
CA MET A 49 -10.44 3.03 1.61
C MET A 49 -11.66 3.02 0.69
N GLY A 50 -12.15 4.19 0.26
CA GLY A 50 -13.32 4.29 -0.59
C GLY A 50 -13.93 5.69 -0.64
N VAL A 51 -15.24 5.76 -0.91
CA VAL A 51 -16.00 7.02 -1.00
C VAL A 51 -17.36 6.84 -0.32
N LEU A 52 -17.70 7.75 0.58
CA LEU A 52 -19.03 7.89 1.14
C LEU A 52 -19.84 8.83 0.22
N THR A 53 -21.00 8.38 -0.25
CA THR A 53 -21.94 9.25 -0.98
C THR A 53 -23.14 9.54 -0.10
N ALA A 54 -23.35 10.82 0.23
CA ALA A 54 -24.52 11.29 0.97
C ALA A 54 -25.46 12.04 0.04
N ALA A 55 -26.71 11.61 -0.06
CA ALA A 55 -27.76 12.33 -0.78
C ALA A 55 -28.52 13.24 0.19
N LEU A 56 -28.60 14.52 -0.14
CA LEU A 56 -29.22 15.57 0.68
C LEU A 56 -30.37 16.24 -0.08
N PRO A 57 -31.38 16.78 0.63
CA PRO A 57 -32.46 17.54 0.00
C PRO A 57 -31.93 18.70 -0.86
N PRO A 58 -32.64 19.07 -1.93
CA PRO A 58 -32.27 20.21 -2.76
C PRO A 58 -32.29 21.50 -1.92
N GLY A 59 -31.31 22.37 -2.13
CA GLY A 59 -31.17 23.62 -1.36
C GLY A 59 -30.47 23.49 0.00
N SER A 60 -30.00 22.29 0.38
CA SER A 60 -29.18 22.11 1.59
C SER A 60 -27.92 22.97 1.55
N ASP A 61 -27.65 23.70 2.63
CA ASP A 61 -26.38 24.43 2.80
C ASP A 61 -25.26 23.44 3.18
N LEU A 62 -24.33 23.23 2.26
CA LEU A 62 -23.25 22.27 2.42
C LEU A 62 -22.08 22.83 3.23
N VAL A 63 -21.92 24.15 3.32
CA VAL A 63 -20.76 24.77 3.97
C VAL A 63 -20.62 24.32 5.43
N PRO A 64 -21.66 24.36 6.27
CA PRO A 64 -21.56 23.89 7.65
C PRO A 64 -21.52 22.36 7.76
N LEU A 65 -22.07 21.63 6.79
CA LEU A 65 -22.17 20.16 6.86
C LEU A 65 -20.87 19.44 6.46
N LEU A 66 -20.08 20.02 5.54
CA LEU A 66 -18.88 19.36 5.02
C LEU A 66 -17.85 18.98 6.11
N PRO A 67 -17.54 19.83 7.11
CA PRO A 67 -16.64 19.44 8.20
C PRO A 67 -17.15 18.23 8.99
N GLU A 68 -18.44 18.18 9.33
CA GLU A 68 -19.04 17.07 10.07
C GLU A 68 -19.02 15.78 9.25
N LEU A 69 -19.39 15.85 7.97
CA LEU A 69 -19.34 14.70 7.07
C LEU A 69 -17.91 14.16 6.88
N ARG A 70 -16.89 15.03 6.89
CA ARG A 70 -15.49 14.61 6.87
C ARG A 70 -15.10 13.86 8.14
N GLN A 71 -15.53 14.32 9.31
CA GLN A 71 -15.30 13.59 10.58
C GLN A 71 -15.97 12.22 10.55
N VAL A 72 -17.18 12.13 10.00
CA VAL A 72 -17.85 10.83 9.80
C VAL A 72 -17.05 9.92 8.86
N CYS A 73 -16.50 10.45 7.76
CA CYS A 73 -15.67 9.67 6.84
C CYS A 73 -14.37 9.18 7.50
N GLU A 74 -13.75 10.00 8.34
CA GLU A 74 -12.56 9.61 9.10
C GLU A 74 -12.89 8.50 10.11
N ALA A 75 -13.97 8.66 10.88
CA ALA A 75 -14.43 7.63 11.81
C ALA A 75 -14.78 6.32 11.09
N LEU A 76 -15.53 6.42 9.98
CA LEU A 76 -15.89 5.27 9.14
C LEU A 76 -14.65 4.54 8.61
N GLY A 77 -13.62 5.28 8.18
CA GLY A 77 -12.37 4.67 7.74
C GLY A 77 -11.71 3.83 8.84
N HIS A 78 -11.67 4.34 10.07
CA HIS A 78 -11.14 3.61 11.21
C HIS A 78 -12.00 2.37 11.55
N GLU A 79 -13.33 2.50 11.52
CA GLU A 79 -14.24 1.37 11.76
C GLU A 79 -14.10 0.26 10.71
N ILE A 80 -13.93 0.61 9.43
CA ILE A 80 -13.67 -0.38 8.37
C ILE A 80 -12.38 -1.16 8.66
N LEU A 81 -11.29 -0.48 9.04
CA LEU A 81 -10.03 -1.15 9.39
C LEU A 81 -10.16 -2.09 10.61
N VAL A 82 -11.02 -1.74 11.57
CA VAL A 82 -11.30 -2.61 12.72
C VAL A 82 -12.13 -3.82 12.28
N ALA A 83 -13.19 -3.59 11.51
CA ALA A 83 -14.13 -4.62 11.08
C ALA A 83 -13.49 -5.67 10.16
N GLU A 84 -12.51 -5.28 9.34
CA GLU A 84 -11.75 -6.19 8.46
C GLU A 84 -11.03 -7.31 9.19
N ARG A 85 -10.82 -7.20 10.51
CA ARG A 85 -10.21 -8.26 11.32
C ARG A 85 -11.16 -9.44 11.58
N ASP A 86 -12.47 -9.18 11.51
CA ASP A 86 -13.51 -10.12 11.91
C ASP A 86 -14.38 -10.58 10.72
N THR A 87 -14.25 -9.95 9.54
CA THR A 87 -15.00 -10.31 8.33
C THR A 87 -14.24 -10.10 7.03
N ASP A 88 -14.39 -11.04 6.10
CA ASP A 88 -13.85 -10.94 4.73
C ASP A 88 -14.71 -10.05 3.80
N LEU A 89 -15.83 -9.49 4.28
CA LEU A 89 -16.80 -8.77 3.44
C LEU A 89 -16.14 -7.63 2.65
N TYR A 90 -15.29 -6.83 3.30
CA TYR A 90 -14.63 -5.68 2.67
C TYR A 90 -13.56 -6.11 1.67
N ASP A 91 -12.83 -7.19 1.95
CA ASP A 91 -11.86 -7.76 1.01
C ASP A 91 -12.54 -8.35 -0.21
N LEU A 92 -13.66 -9.06 -0.03
CA LEU A 92 -14.46 -9.55 -1.14
C LEU A 92 -15.05 -8.40 -1.97
N ALA A 93 -15.52 -7.33 -1.32
CA ALA A 93 -16.10 -6.17 -2.00
C ALA A 93 -15.07 -5.37 -2.83
N ARG A 94 -13.79 -5.37 -2.42
CA ARG A 94 -12.71 -4.68 -3.15
C ARG A 94 -12.19 -5.42 -4.37
N ARG A 95 -12.46 -6.73 -4.49
CA ARG A 95 -11.93 -7.58 -5.55
C ARG A 95 -12.82 -7.55 -6.79
N ALA A 96 -12.22 -7.29 -7.94
CA ALA A 96 -12.88 -7.46 -9.24
C ALA A 96 -12.97 -8.94 -9.64
N THR A 97 -11.96 -9.74 -9.29
CA THR A 97 -11.88 -11.18 -9.58
C THR A 97 -11.26 -11.94 -8.41
N ARG A 98 -11.17 -13.27 -8.50
CA ARG A 98 -10.56 -14.10 -7.46
C ARG A 98 -9.03 -14.00 -7.56
N LEU A 99 -8.35 -13.82 -6.42
CA LEU A 99 -6.89 -13.93 -6.30
C LEU A 99 -6.44 -15.40 -6.49
N THR A 100 -5.28 -15.61 -7.11
CA THR A 100 -4.55 -16.88 -6.94
C THR A 100 -4.10 -17.01 -5.48
N LEU A 101 -3.77 -18.22 -5.03
CA LEU A 101 -3.26 -18.42 -3.66
C LEU A 101 -1.96 -17.63 -3.42
N ALA A 102 -1.05 -17.62 -4.40
CA ALA A 102 0.18 -16.83 -4.32
C ALA A 102 -0.11 -15.33 -4.15
N ALA A 103 -1.05 -14.79 -4.93
CA ALA A 103 -1.45 -13.40 -4.80
C ALA A 103 -2.11 -13.11 -3.43
N GLU A 104 -2.98 -14.00 -2.93
CA GLU A 104 -3.57 -13.89 -1.59
C GLU A 104 -2.48 -13.79 -0.51
N MET A 105 -1.47 -14.67 -0.57
CA MET A 105 -0.35 -14.67 0.36
C MET A 105 0.46 -13.36 0.30
N GLN A 106 0.70 -12.82 -0.90
CA GLN A 106 1.40 -11.55 -1.04
C GLN A 106 0.58 -10.36 -0.51
N TRP A 107 -0.71 -10.29 -0.84
CA TRP A 107 -1.59 -9.21 -0.37
C TRP A 107 -1.69 -9.16 1.15
N GLN A 108 -1.73 -10.32 1.82
CA GLN A 108 -1.74 -10.38 3.29
C GLN A 108 -0.44 -9.87 3.94
N LEU A 109 0.66 -9.82 3.19
CA LEU A 109 1.94 -9.30 3.69
C LEU A 109 2.07 -7.79 3.53
N LEU A 110 1.34 -7.17 2.60
CA LEU A 110 1.53 -5.77 2.27
C LEU A 110 1.15 -4.85 3.44
N PRO A 111 1.88 -3.74 3.63
CA PRO A 111 1.41 -2.65 4.46
C PRO A 111 0.26 -1.90 3.77
N GLY A 112 -0.16 -0.77 4.33
CA GLY A 112 -1.09 0.14 3.63
C GLY A 112 -0.53 0.61 2.28
N ARG A 113 -1.42 0.99 1.36
CA ARG A 113 -1.03 1.37 -0.03
C ARG A 113 -0.46 2.78 -0.13
N SER A 114 -0.72 3.61 0.87
CA SER A 114 -0.19 4.97 0.93
C SER A 114 -0.08 5.46 2.36
N CYS A 115 0.83 6.41 2.56
CA CYS A 115 1.05 7.07 3.83
C CYS A 115 1.42 8.53 3.60
N VAL A 116 0.80 9.45 4.33
CA VAL A 116 1.13 10.88 4.25
C VAL A 116 1.55 11.39 5.62
N ARG A 117 2.67 12.11 5.63
CA ARG A 117 3.19 12.87 6.77
C ARG A 117 3.68 14.25 6.30
N PRO A 118 3.94 15.21 7.20
CA PRO A 118 4.48 16.52 6.82
C PRO A 118 5.76 16.43 5.97
N GLU A 119 6.59 15.41 6.21
CA GLU A 119 7.89 15.23 5.56
C GLU A 119 7.81 14.46 4.24
N PHE A 120 6.78 13.62 4.03
CA PHE A 120 6.68 12.77 2.85
C PHE A 120 5.23 12.37 2.49
N ALA A 121 5.03 12.06 1.21
CA ALA A 121 3.87 11.31 0.73
C ALA A 121 4.34 10.04 0.02
N LEU A 122 3.92 8.89 0.52
CA LEU A 122 4.25 7.56 0.01
C LEU A 122 3.02 6.95 -0.65
N GLY A 123 3.22 6.37 -1.83
CA GLY A 123 2.27 5.51 -2.51
C GLY A 123 2.98 4.28 -3.03
N ALA A 124 2.34 3.13 -2.91
CA ALA A 124 2.88 1.85 -3.35
C ALA A 124 1.77 1.05 -4.06
N HIS A 125 2.15 0.38 -5.14
CA HIS A 125 1.21 -0.37 -5.96
C HIS A 125 1.90 -1.62 -6.49
N LEU A 126 1.12 -2.70 -6.63
CA LEU A 126 1.60 -4.01 -7.03
C LEU A 126 0.70 -4.54 -8.14
N GLU A 127 1.29 -4.82 -9.31
CA GLU A 127 0.60 -5.35 -10.49
C GLU A 127 1.39 -6.49 -11.12
N PRO A 128 0.74 -7.55 -11.64
CA PRO A 128 -0.72 -7.72 -11.75
C PRO A 128 -1.38 -8.14 -10.43
N ALA A 129 -2.37 -7.39 -9.95
CA ALA A 129 -2.95 -7.60 -8.60
C ALA A 129 -3.47 -9.03 -8.30
N TYR A 130 -3.90 -9.80 -9.30
CA TYR A 130 -4.56 -11.11 -9.10
C TYR A 130 -3.68 -12.33 -9.34
N ALA A 131 -2.46 -12.14 -9.84
CA ALA A 131 -1.55 -13.22 -10.22
C ALA A 131 -0.08 -12.89 -9.86
N ILE A 132 0.13 -12.18 -8.75
CA ILE A 132 1.44 -11.83 -8.24
C ILE A 132 2.20 -13.09 -7.83
N PHE A 133 3.52 -13.09 -8.06
CA PHE A 133 4.43 -14.16 -7.66
C PHE A 133 5.27 -13.76 -6.43
N GLY A 134 6.55 -13.43 -6.64
CA GLY A 134 7.47 -13.04 -5.57
C GLY A 134 7.56 -11.53 -5.31
N ASP A 135 6.88 -10.70 -6.10
CA ASP A 135 6.95 -9.24 -5.96
C ASP A 135 6.21 -8.77 -4.70
N ASN A 136 6.86 -7.91 -3.92
CA ASN A 136 6.28 -7.34 -2.72
C ASN A 136 6.92 -5.99 -2.38
N TYR A 137 6.22 -5.18 -1.57
CA TYR A 137 6.78 -4.02 -0.93
C TYR A 137 6.41 -4.00 0.57
N ASP A 138 7.31 -3.50 1.40
CA ASP A 138 7.07 -3.21 2.81
C ASP A 138 7.53 -1.79 3.12
N TRP A 139 6.91 -1.18 4.13
CA TRP A 139 7.39 0.07 4.68
C TRP A 139 7.05 0.21 6.16
N SER A 140 7.83 1.04 6.84
CA SER A 140 7.58 1.39 8.24
C SER A 140 8.03 2.83 8.48
N ALA A 141 7.18 3.62 9.13
CA ALA A 141 7.48 5.00 9.48
C ALA A 141 7.52 5.17 11.00
N SER A 142 8.68 5.54 11.54
CA SER A 142 8.90 5.94 12.94
C SER A 142 8.84 7.46 13.06
N ALA A 143 9.19 8.03 14.22
CA ALA A 143 9.26 9.49 14.39
C ALA A 143 10.37 10.10 13.52
N ASP A 144 11.49 9.40 13.39
CA ASP A 144 12.72 9.96 12.79
C ASP A 144 13.05 9.32 11.43
N HIS A 145 12.48 8.16 11.11
CA HIS A 145 12.84 7.41 9.91
C HIS A 145 11.64 6.89 9.12
N LEU A 146 11.80 6.85 7.79
CA LEU A 146 10.99 6.04 6.88
C LEU A 146 11.85 4.91 6.32
N THR A 147 11.50 3.66 6.60
CA THR A 147 12.11 2.47 5.98
C THR A 147 11.22 1.96 4.87
N LEU A 148 11.79 1.74 3.68
CA LEU A 148 11.14 1.15 2.52
C LEU A 148 11.87 -0.14 2.13
N THR A 149 11.11 -1.10 1.63
CA THR A 149 11.62 -2.38 1.16
C THR A 149 10.86 -2.77 -0.10
N VAL A 150 11.59 -3.14 -1.15
CA VAL A 150 11.02 -3.76 -2.36
C VAL A 150 11.71 -5.10 -2.56
N THR A 151 10.94 -6.17 -2.70
CA THR A 151 11.48 -7.53 -2.81
C THR A 151 10.89 -8.27 -4.00
N ASN A 152 11.69 -9.16 -4.60
CA ASN A 152 11.22 -10.14 -5.56
C ASN A 152 11.84 -11.51 -5.24
N GLY A 153 11.02 -12.46 -4.78
CA GLY A 153 11.45 -13.83 -4.57
C GLY A 153 11.60 -14.60 -5.89
N MET A 154 12.71 -15.32 -6.04
CA MET A 154 12.97 -16.18 -7.20
C MET A 154 11.83 -17.19 -7.45
N GLY A 155 11.50 -17.38 -8.73
CA GLY A 155 10.56 -18.40 -9.19
C GLY A 155 9.18 -17.82 -9.49
N GLU A 156 8.16 -18.67 -9.43
CA GLU A 156 6.78 -18.30 -9.70
C GLU A 156 5.81 -18.98 -8.72
N GLY A 157 4.56 -18.55 -8.76
CA GLY A 157 3.47 -19.13 -7.99
C GLY A 157 3.70 -19.13 -6.48
N ILE A 158 3.33 -20.25 -5.85
CA ILE A 158 3.34 -20.40 -4.39
C ILE A 158 4.78 -20.44 -3.84
N GLU A 159 5.72 -21.04 -4.56
CA GLU A 159 7.12 -21.14 -4.10
C GLU A 159 7.78 -19.76 -3.98
N ALA A 160 7.61 -18.91 -5.00
CA ALA A 160 8.07 -17.52 -4.94
C ALA A 160 7.40 -16.75 -3.80
N ALA A 161 6.10 -17.01 -3.56
CA ALA A 161 5.35 -16.36 -2.49
C ALA A 161 5.84 -16.77 -1.09
N LEU A 162 6.14 -18.06 -0.87
CA LEU A 162 6.71 -18.58 0.39
C LEU A 162 8.11 -18.03 0.65
N LEU A 163 8.96 -18.02 -0.38
CA LEU A 163 10.30 -17.48 -0.31
C LEU A 163 10.30 -15.99 0.06
N THR A 164 9.45 -15.22 -0.60
CA THR A 164 9.25 -13.79 -0.33
C THR A 164 8.73 -13.55 1.09
N ASN A 165 7.77 -14.38 1.55
CA ASN A 165 7.24 -14.33 2.91
C ASN A 165 8.34 -14.54 3.96
N LEU A 166 9.20 -15.55 3.78
CA LEU A 166 10.32 -15.81 4.68
C LEU A 166 11.27 -14.60 4.76
N ALA A 167 11.71 -14.09 3.60
CA ALA A 167 12.64 -12.97 3.54
C ALA A 167 12.06 -11.70 4.18
N LEU A 168 10.81 -11.34 3.86
CA LEU A 168 10.15 -10.17 4.46
C LEU A 168 9.97 -10.29 5.97
N ASN A 169 9.60 -11.47 6.46
CA ASN A 169 9.45 -11.66 7.90
C ASN A 169 10.80 -11.65 8.61
N ALA A 170 11.88 -12.13 7.99
CA ALA A 170 13.23 -12.00 8.52
C ALA A 170 13.68 -10.53 8.57
N LEU A 171 13.45 -9.75 7.50
CA LEU A 171 13.71 -8.30 7.47
C LEU A 171 12.93 -7.56 8.55
N ARG A 172 11.63 -7.84 8.67
CA ARG A 172 10.76 -7.25 9.72
C ARG A 172 11.23 -7.63 11.12
N ASN A 173 11.64 -8.87 11.33
CA ASN A 173 12.15 -9.34 12.61
C ASN A 173 13.44 -8.60 12.99
N ALA A 174 14.42 -8.54 12.10
CA ALA A 174 15.67 -7.83 12.30
C ALA A 174 15.46 -6.32 12.55
N ARG A 175 14.57 -5.68 11.77
CA ARG A 175 14.18 -4.28 11.97
C ARG A 175 13.58 -4.05 13.36
N ARG A 176 12.66 -4.92 13.80
CA ARG A 176 12.03 -4.85 15.13
C ARG A 176 13.00 -5.16 16.27
N ALA A 177 14.11 -5.84 15.98
CA ALA A 177 15.24 -6.02 16.89
C ALA A 177 16.19 -4.79 16.94
N GLY A 178 15.90 -3.74 16.16
CA GLY A 178 16.68 -2.49 16.17
C GLY A 178 17.96 -2.53 15.33
N LEU A 179 18.10 -3.50 14.43
CA LEU A 179 19.30 -3.67 13.62
C LEU A 179 19.36 -2.67 12.45
N GLY A 180 20.58 -2.34 12.01
CA GLY A 180 20.82 -1.50 10.82
C GLY A 180 20.44 -2.19 9.51
N LEU A 181 20.39 -1.45 8.39
CA LEU A 181 19.94 -2.03 7.11
C LEU A 181 20.82 -3.19 6.62
N ALA A 182 22.14 -3.08 6.74
CA ALA A 182 23.07 -4.13 6.33
C ALA A 182 22.84 -5.42 7.14
N ASP A 183 22.69 -5.30 8.46
CA ASP A 183 22.41 -6.44 9.35
C ASP A 183 21.03 -7.07 9.08
N GLN A 184 20.03 -6.25 8.74
CA GLN A 184 18.72 -6.76 8.32
C GLN A 184 18.85 -7.62 7.05
N ALA A 185 19.57 -7.13 6.04
CA ALA A 185 19.82 -7.88 4.81
C ALA A 185 20.60 -9.19 5.09
N ALA A 186 21.65 -9.12 5.91
CA ALA A 186 22.45 -10.30 6.26
C ALA A 186 21.64 -11.38 7.00
N LEU A 187 20.77 -10.99 7.95
CA LEU A 187 19.91 -11.95 8.65
C LEU A 187 18.83 -12.54 7.75
N ALA A 188 18.28 -11.75 6.82
CA ALA A 188 17.34 -12.25 5.83
C ALA A 188 18.00 -13.24 4.87
N ASP A 189 19.21 -12.95 4.40
CA ASP A 189 20.01 -13.86 3.59
C ASP A 189 20.31 -15.17 4.33
N GLN A 190 20.73 -15.10 5.59
CA GLN A 190 20.95 -16.29 6.42
C GLN A 190 19.69 -17.14 6.59
N ALA A 191 18.52 -16.51 6.78
CA ALA A 191 17.25 -17.22 6.89
C ALA A 191 16.88 -17.94 5.58
N VAL A 192 17.06 -17.26 4.44
CA VAL A 192 16.85 -17.84 3.10
C VAL A 192 17.83 -18.99 2.87
N TYR A 193 19.11 -18.80 3.15
CA TYR A 193 20.13 -19.84 3.00
C TYR A 193 19.88 -21.05 3.91
N ALA A 194 19.45 -20.84 5.15
CA ALA A 194 19.14 -21.94 6.07
C ALA A 194 18.03 -22.85 5.53
N GLN A 195 17.03 -22.27 4.86
CA GLN A 195 15.88 -22.99 4.30
C GLN A 195 16.18 -23.59 2.92
N TYR A 196 16.81 -22.82 2.03
CA TYR A 196 16.93 -23.15 0.60
C TYR A 196 18.36 -23.53 0.17
N ARG A 197 19.36 -23.40 1.05
CA ARG A 197 20.75 -23.83 0.82
C ARG A 197 21.42 -23.25 -0.44
N GLY A 198 21.01 -22.05 -0.84
CA GLY A 198 21.51 -21.36 -2.03
C GLY A 198 20.79 -21.73 -3.34
N GLU A 199 19.82 -22.66 -3.30
CA GLU A 199 19.01 -23.02 -4.47
C GLU A 199 17.98 -21.95 -4.83
N ALA A 200 17.68 -21.03 -3.90
CA ALA A 200 16.76 -19.92 -4.11
C ALA A 200 17.31 -18.63 -3.48
N PHE A 201 16.95 -17.50 -4.06
CA PHE A 201 17.39 -16.17 -3.62
C PHE A 201 16.23 -15.16 -3.68
N VAL A 202 16.40 -14.04 -2.97
CA VAL A 202 15.46 -12.91 -3.01
C VAL A 202 16.24 -11.66 -3.38
N SER A 203 15.78 -10.99 -4.43
CA SER A 203 16.23 -9.65 -4.76
C SER A 203 15.59 -8.67 -3.78
N VAL A 204 16.38 -7.83 -3.10
CA VAL A 204 15.87 -6.86 -2.10
C VAL A 204 16.51 -5.47 -2.24
N LEU A 205 15.69 -4.41 -2.31
CA LEU A 205 16.14 -3.03 -2.14
C LEU A 205 15.63 -2.53 -0.80
N LEU A 206 16.53 -2.19 0.11
CA LEU A 206 16.22 -1.55 1.40
C LEU A 206 16.63 -0.09 1.34
N LEU A 207 15.73 0.80 1.77
CA LEU A 207 16.01 2.22 1.91
C LEU A 207 15.61 2.67 3.32
N ARG A 208 16.41 3.54 3.93
CA ARG A 208 16.07 4.21 5.19
C ARG A 208 16.34 5.69 5.04
N PHE A 209 15.28 6.47 5.09
CA PHE A 209 15.30 7.93 5.03
C PHE A 209 15.35 8.46 6.46
N ASP A 210 16.31 9.32 6.75
CA ASP A 210 16.25 10.21 7.92
C ASP A 210 15.31 11.38 7.60
N LEU A 211 14.26 11.54 8.41
CA LEU A 211 13.18 12.50 8.12
C LEU A 211 13.59 13.95 8.39
N ALA A 212 14.63 14.19 9.19
CA ALA A 212 15.09 15.53 9.52
C ALA A 212 16.05 16.09 8.45
N THR A 213 16.90 15.23 7.89
CA THR A 213 17.98 15.60 6.96
C THR A 213 17.66 15.26 5.50
N GLY A 214 16.81 14.26 5.28
CA GLY A 214 16.57 13.67 3.96
C GLY A 214 17.71 12.77 3.48
N GLU A 215 18.69 12.45 4.33
CA GLU A 215 19.71 11.45 4.02
C GLU A 215 19.09 10.06 3.86
N VAL A 216 19.64 9.28 2.93
CA VAL A 216 19.11 7.95 2.58
C VAL A 216 20.23 6.93 2.67
N GLU A 217 20.08 5.98 3.58
CA GLU A 217 20.87 4.75 3.58
C GLU A 217 20.19 3.72 2.66
N ALA A 218 20.99 3.00 1.87
CA ALA A 218 20.49 2.03 0.92
C ALA A 218 21.29 0.73 0.97
N VAL A 219 20.60 -0.39 0.86
CA VAL A 219 21.19 -1.71 0.57
C VAL A 219 20.49 -2.28 -0.65
N ASP A 220 21.24 -2.48 -1.72
CA ASP A 220 20.78 -3.15 -2.94
C ASP A 220 21.36 -4.57 -2.99
N ALA A 221 20.51 -5.56 -2.73
CA ALA A 221 20.82 -6.98 -2.82
C ALA A 221 20.24 -7.58 -4.11
N GLY A 222 20.56 -6.97 -5.26
CA GLY A 222 20.22 -7.47 -6.59
C GLY A 222 18.79 -7.14 -7.03
N SER A 223 18.26 -6.00 -6.60
CA SER A 223 16.83 -5.63 -6.69
C SER A 223 16.55 -4.49 -7.69
N PRO A 224 15.30 -4.02 -7.87
CA PRO A 224 14.89 -3.34 -9.08
C PRO A 224 15.46 -1.93 -9.21
N ARG A 225 15.38 -1.42 -10.43
CA ARG A 225 15.86 -0.10 -10.84
C ARG A 225 15.18 1.00 -10.02
N LEU A 226 15.98 1.79 -9.31
CA LEU A 226 15.51 3.00 -8.67
C LEU A 226 15.61 4.17 -9.66
N TRP A 227 14.56 4.97 -9.75
CA TRP A 227 14.52 6.19 -10.55
C TRP A 227 14.19 7.38 -9.66
N ARG A 228 14.86 8.50 -9.90
CA ARG A 228 14.61 9.77 -9.23
C ARG A 228 14.07 10.77 -10.24
N LEU A 229 12.91 11.36 -9.92
CA LEU A 229 12.41 12.55 -10.58
C LEU A 229 12.70 13.76 -9.69
N ARG A 230 13.46 14.72 -10.22
CA ARG A 230 13.66 16.03 -9.58
C ARG A 230 13.48 17.12 -10.63
N ASP A 231 12.63 18.09 -10.31
CA ASP A 231 12.18 19.12 -11.25
C ASP A 231 11.55 18.51 -12.52
N ARG A 232 12.31 18.44 -13.61
CA ARG A 232 11.92 17.83 -14.88
C ARG A 232 12.91 16.75 -15.34
N SER A 233 13.85 16.37 -14.49
CA SER A 233 14.86 15.35 -14.79
C SER A 233 14.48 14.02 -14.16
N VAL A 234 14.45 12.97 -14.98
CA VAL A 234 14.28 11.58 -14.55
C VAL A 234 15.60 10.86 -14.78
N GLU A 235 16.22 10.38 -13.71
CA GLU A 235 17.51 9.70 -13.78
C GLU A 235 17.50 8.39 -13.00
N PRO A 236 18.20 7.35 -13.49
CA PRO A 236 18.39 6.12 -12.74
C PRO A 236 19.34 6.39 -11.56
N VAL A 237 19.03 5.83 -10.41
CA VAL A 237 19.93 5.81 -9.25
C VAL A 237 20.64 4.46 -9.25
N SER A 238 21.96 4.50 -9.43
CA SER A 238 22.82 3.32 -9.35
C SER A 238 23.55 3.28 -8.02
N PHE A 239 23.64 2.11 -7.42
CA PHE A 239 24.46 1.88 -6.23
C PHE A 239 25.80 1.27 -6.62
N GLU A 240 26.86 1.64 -5.90
CA GLU A 240 28.14 0.97 -6.04
C GLU A 240 28.01 -0.45 -5.48
N ALA A 241 28.34 -1.44 -6.30
CA ALA A 241 28.29 -2.83 -5.87
C ALA A 241 29.35 -3.07 -4.80
N GLN A 242 28.90 -3.34 -3.57
CA GLN A 242 29.76 -3.80 -2.50
C GLN A 242 29.82 -5.32 -2.59
N LEU A 243 31.00 -5.85 -2.92
CA LEU A 243 31.21 -7.30 -2.84
C LEU A 243 31.15 -7.71 -1.36
N PRO A 244 30.55 -8.87 -1.04
CA PRO A 244 30.56 -9.42 0.31
C PRO A 244 31.99 -9.71 0.82
#